data_AF-A0A379S4G6-F1
#
_entry.id   AF-A0A379S4G6-F1
#
_cell.length_a   1.000
_cell.length_b   1.000
_cell.length_c   1.000
_cell.angle_alpha   90.00
_cell.angle_beta   90.00
_cell.angle_gamma   90.00
#
_symmetry.space_group_name_H-M   'P 1'
#
loop_
_entity.id
_entity.type
_entity.pdbx_description
1 polymer ?
#
loop_
_entity_poly.entity_id
_entity_poly.type
_entity_poly.pdbx_seq_one_letter_code
_entity_poly.pdbx_strand_id
1 'polypeptide(L)'
;MMLLEESLLVIFALLLVATLVNQILVWRRPDKDWRELTLRIRTWWLIIILFSLALLSPTWLALTFFALLSFMALKEFLTLVPSRHSDRMPLLWIFIAIPINYWLIGIGWYGMFVVFIPVYVFLFLPARMVKKAIYGRSQAQPA
;
A
#
# COMPACT_ATOMS: atom_id res chain seq x y z
N MET A 1 18.01 4.09 18.80
CA MET A 1 16.92 3.48 19.57
C MET A 1 16.19 4.51 20.41
N MET A 2 16.86 5.22 21.33
CA MET A 2 16.22 6.27 22.16
C MET A 2 15.38 7.30 21.38
N LEU A 3 15.93 7.91 20.31
CA LEU A 3 15.16 8.91 19.52
C LEU A 3 13.90 8.35 18.85
N LEU A 4 13.88 7.07 18.50
CA LEU A 4 12.70 6.43 17.88
C LEU A 4 11.60 6.23 18.92
N GLU A 5 11.96 5.72 20.10
CA GLU A 5 11.04 5.49 21.20
C GLU A 5 10.39 6.82 21.66
N GLU A 6 11.20 7.87 21.84
CA GLU A 6 10.69 9.21 22.18
C GLU A 6 9.71 9.74 21.12
N SER A 7 10.02 9.57 19.83
CA SER A 7 9.13 10.02 18.76
C SER A 7 7.80 9.27 18.74
N LEU A 8 7.81 7.96 19.00
CA LEU A 8 6.61 7.13 19.08
C LEU A 8 5.76 7.56 20.28
N LEU A 9 6.38 7.78 21.44
CA LEU A 9 5.67 8.26 22.64
C LEU A 9 4.96 9.59 22.40
N VAL A 10 5.61 10.55 21.74
CA VAL A 10 4.99 11.83 21.36
C VAL A 10 3.79 11.61 20.44
N ILE A 11 3.91 10.74 19.44
CA ILE A 11 2.81 10.43 18.51
C ILE A 11 1.63 9.77 19.25
N PHE A 12 1.90 8.79 20.12
CA PHE A 12 0.88 8.13 20.92
C PHE A 12 0.19 9.11 21.89
N ALA A 13 0.95 9.99 22.53
CA ALA A 13 0.41 11.02 23.42
C ALA A 13 -0.52 11.97 22.65
N LEU A 14 -0.11 12.43 21.47
CA LEU A 14 -0.91 13.31 20.62
C LEU A 14 -2.20 12.62 20.16
N LEU A 15 -2.14 11.35 19.76
CA LEU A 15 -3.33 10.56 19.42
C LEU A 15 -4.27 10.37 20.61
N LEU A 16 -3.73 10.10 21.81
CA LEU A 16 -4.53 9.98 23.03
C LEU A 16 -5.27 11.28 23.31
N VAL A 17 -4.58 12.43 23.21
CA VAL A 17 -5.21 13.74 23.35
C VAL A 17 -6.31 13.94 22.31
N ALA A 18 -6.05 13.65 21.03
CA ALA A 18 -7.05 13.76 19.97
C ALA A 18 -8.28 12.87 20.23
N THR A 19 -8.06 11.65 20.75
CA THR A 19 -9.11 10.70 21.10
C THR A 19 -9.94 11.19 22.28
N LEU A 20 -9.30 11.70 23.33
CA LEU A 20 -9.96 12.28 24.50
C LEU A 20 -10.79 13.51 24.10
N VAL A 21 -10.24 14.41 23.30
CA VAL A 21 -10.95 15.59 22.79
C VAL A 21 -12.20 15.16 22.01
N ASN A 22 -12.08 14.18 21.11
CA ASN A 22 -13.23 13.67 20.37
C ASN A 22 -14.28 13.03 21.29
N GLN A 23 -13.88 12.24 22.28
CA GLN A 23 -14.79 11.62 23.24
C GLN A 23 -15.55 12.66 24.06
N ILE A 24 -14.87 13.72 24.51
CA ILE A 24 -15.48 14.85 25.22
C ILE A 24 -16.46 15.58 24.32
N LEU A 25 -16.14 15.76 23.04
CA LEU A 25 -16.99 16.45 22.06
C LEU A 25 -18.28 15.65 21.77
N VAL A 26 -18.15 14.33 21.59
CA VAL A 26 -19.28 13.40 21.44
C VAL A 26 -20.17 13.43 22.67
N TRP A 27 -19.59 13.42 23.87
CA TRP A 27 -20.35 13.43 25.12
C TRP A 27 -21.04 14.78 25.39
N ARG A 28 -20.40 15.91 25.05
CA ARG A 28 -20.97 17.25 25.27
C ARG A 28 -21.97 17.70 24.22
N ARG A 29 -21.91 17.20 22.98
CA ARG A 29 -22.82 17.60 21.91
C ARG A 29 -23.30 16.40 21.10
N PRO A 30 -24.24 15.60 21.64
CA PRO A 30 -24.79 14.44 20.94
C PRO A 30 -25.61 14.80 19.68
N ASP A 31 -26.05 16.05 19.53
CA ASP A 31 -26.85 16.53 18.39
C ASP A 31 -26.07 16.68 17.06
N LYS A 32 -24.74 16.64 17.09
CA LYS A 32 -23.90 16.67 15.88
C LYS A 32 -23.41 15.27 15.53
N ASP A 33 -23.40 14.94 14.24
CA ASP A 33 -22.85 13.66 13.77
C ASP A 33 -21.32 13.69 13.79
N TRP A 34 -20.71 13.10 14.82
CA TRP A 34 -19.26 12.97 15.00
C TRP A 34 -18.71 11.63 14.51
N ARG A 35 -19.52 10.81 13.85
CA ARG A 35 -19.14 9.46 13.40
C ARG A 35 -17.93 9.51 12.48
N GLU A 36 -17.87 10.46 11.55
CA GLU A 36 -16.72 10.63 10.66
C GLU A 36 -15.42 10.92 11.41
N LEU A 37 -15.45 11.80 12.41
CA LEU A 37 -14.27 12.15 13.21
C LEU A 37 -13.78 10.94 14.01
N THR A 38 -14.72 10.20 14.61
CA THR A 38 -14.43 9.01 15.40
C THR A 38 -13.86 7.89 14.53
N LEU A 39 -14.41 7.70 13.32
CA LEU A 39 -13.89 6.77 12.32
C LEU A 39 -12.47 7.15 11.89
N ARG A 40 -12.22 8.43 11.59
CA ARG A 40 -10.87 8.92 11.25
C ARG A 40 -9.87 8.61 12.35
N ILE A 41 -10.18 8.95 13.61
CA ILE A 41 -9.30 8.68 14.75
C ILE A 41 -9.02 7.17 14.88
N ARG A 42 -10.04 6.32 14.71
CA ARG A 42 -9.88 4.86 14.76
C ARG A 42 -8.98 4.34 13.65
N THR A 43 -9.10 4.86 12.43
CA THR A 43 -8.22 4.51 11.31
C THR A 43 -6.78 4.95 11.58
N TRP A 44 -6.58 6.15 12.13
CA TRP A 44 -5.26 6.65 12.50
C TRP A 44 -4.60 5.81 13.60
N TRP A 45 -5.37 5.35 14.60
CA TRP A 45 -4.89 4.40 15.60
C TRP A 45 -4.40 3.10 14.97
N LEU A 46 -5.17 2.54 14.03
CA LEU A 46 -4.79 1.34 13.30
C LEU A 46 -3.46 1.53 12.55
N ILE A 47 -3.33 2.63 11.80
CA ILE A 47 -2.12 2.94 11.03
C ILE A 47 -0.91 3.11 11.97
N ILE A 48 -1.05 3.89 13.05
CA ILE A 48 0.05 4.18 13.95
C ILE A 48 0.49 2.94 14.73
N ILE A 49 -0.45 2.11 15.20
CA ILE A 49 -0.10 0.85 15.88
C ILE A 49 0.65 -0.08 14.91
N LEU A 50 0.12 -0.29 13.70
CA LEU A 50 0.73 -1.15 12.70
C LEU A 50 2.13 -0.65 12.32
N PHE A 51 2.30 0.66 12.12
CA PHE A 51 3.57 1.26 11.75
C PHE A 51 4.59 1.19 12.90
N SER A 52 4.15 1.44 14.14
CA SER A 52 4.98 1.30 15.34
C SER A 52 5.48 -0.13 15.52
N LEU A 53 4.59 -1.12 15.33
CA LEU A 53 4.95 -2.53 15.38
C LEU A 53 5.99 -2.88 14.31
N ALA A 54 5.82 -2.38 13.08
CA ALA A 54 6.77 -2.62 12.00
C ALA A 54 8.15 -1.98 12.27
N LEU A 55 8.19 -0.77 12.85
CA LEU A 55 9.43 -0.07 13.18
C LEU A 55 10.23 -0.71 14.33
N LEU A 56 9.52 -1.23 15.34
CA LEU A 56 10.14 -1.91 16.48
C LEU A 56 10.56 -3.34 16.15
N SER A 57 9.98 -3.92 15.11
CA SER A 57 10.27 -5.28 14.66
C SER A 57 11.60 -5.39 13.91
N PRO A 58 12.21 -6.58 13.88
CA PRO A 58 13.41 -6.80 13.08
C PRO A 58 13.12 -6.59 11.59
N THR A 59 14.14 -6.16 10.84
CA THR A 59 14.03 -5.77 9.43
C THR A 59 13.31 -6.80 8.57
N TRP A 60 13.60 -8.10 8.75
CA TRP A 60 12.92 -9.16 8.00
C TRP A 60 11.40 -9.22 8.24
N LEU A 61 10.98 -9.06 9.50
CA LEU A 61 9.56 -9.07 9.87
C LEU A 61 8.87 -7.81 9.32
N ALA A 62 9.53 -6.65 9.42
CA ALA A 62 9.03 -5.40 8.85
C ALA A 62 8.85 -5.51 7.33
N LEU A 63 9.85 -6.03 6.62
CA LEU A 63 9.79 -6.25 5.17
C LEU A 63 8.64 -7.19 4.79
N THR A 64 8.48 -8.30 5.51
CA THR A 64 7.39 -9.26 5.28
C THR A 64 6.03 -8.60 5.52
N PHE A 65 5.91 -7.82 6.59
CA PHE A 65 4.69 -7.09 6.93
C PHE A 65 4.33 -6.06 5.84
N PHE A 66 5.29 -5.24 5.40
CA PHE A 66 5.07 -4.28 4.32
C PHE A 66 4.78 -4.94 2.97
N ALA A 67 5.39 -6.10 2.69
CA ALA A 67 5.10 -6.88 1.49
C ALA A 67 3.64 -7.38 1.49
N LEU A 68 3.18 -7.94 2.60
CA LEU A 68 1.79 -8.37 2.79
C LEU A 68 0.82 -7.19 2.71
N LEU A 69 1.15 -6.06 3.34
CA LEU A 69 0.33 -4.85 3.32
C LEU A 69 0.19 -4.30 1.89
N SER A 70 1.30 -4.25 1.14
CA SER A 70 1.30 -3.81 -0.27
C SER A 70 0.47 -4.74 -1.15
N PHE A 71 0.57 -6.05 -0.91
CA PHE A 71 -0.24 -7.05 -1.60
C PHE A 71 -1.73 -6.91 -1.31
N MET A 72 -2.09 -6.69 -0.04
CA MET A 72 -3.47 -6.51 0.39
C MET A 72 -4.06 -5.23 -0.21
N ALA A 73 -3.29 -4.14 -0.18
CA ALA A 73 -3.66 -2.87 -0.82
C ALA A 73 -3.84 -3.01 -2.33
N LEU A 74 -2.95 -3.73 -3.02
CA LEU A 74 -3.10 -4.00 -4.45
C LEU A 74 -4.37 -4.81 -4.72
N LYS A 75 -4.63 -5.87 -3.95
CA LYS A 75 -5.84 -6.69 -4.11
C LYS A 75 -7.12 -5.84 -3.96
N GLU A 76 -7.17 -4.98 -2.95
CA GLU A 76 -8.31 -4.09 -2.71
C GLU A 76 -8.45 -3.06 -3.84
N PHE A 77 -7.34 -2.44 -4.26
CA PHE A 77 -7.33 -1.51 -5.40
C PHE A 77 -7.84 -2.16 -6.69
N LEU A 78 -7.37 -3.37 -7.01
CA LEU A 78 -7.83 -4.12 -8.18
C LEU A 78 -9.29 -4.54 -8.10
N THR A 79 -9.85 -4.66 -6.90
CA THR A 79 -11.28 -4.94 -6.69
C THR A 79 -12.14 -3.71 -6.97
N LEU A 80 -11.64 -2.51 -6.65
CA LEU A 80 -12.35 -1.25 -6.87
C LEU A 80 -12.29 -0.76 -8.32
N VAL A 81 -11.21 -1.08 -9.05
CA VAL A 81 -11.09 -0.71 -10.46
C VAL A 81 -12.01 -1.60 -11.32
N PRO A 82 -12.94 -1.02 -12.12
CA PRO A 82 -13.78 -1.81 -13.01
C PRO A 82 -12.90 -2.50 -14.06
N SER A 83 -12.69 -3.81 -13.86
CA SER A 83 -11.73 -4.60 -14.63
C SER A 83 -12.34 -5.02 -15.97
N ARG A 84 -11.97 -4.32 -17.04
CA ARG A 84 -12.26 -4.77 -18.41
C ARG A 84 -11.49 -6.07 -18.67
N HIS A 85 -12.17 -7.10 -19.15
CA HIS A 85 -11.65 -8.47 -19.26
C HIS A 85 -10.34 -8.60 -20.09
N SER A 86 -10.01 -7.60 -20.92
CA SER A 86 -8.84 -7.60 -21.81
C SER A 86 -7.49 -7.35 -21.10
N ASP A 87 -7.49 -6.83 -19.86
CA ASP A 87 -6.28 -6.30 -19.19
C ASP A 87 -5.69 -7.21 -18.11
N ARG A 88 -6.16 -8.47 -18.00
CA ARG A 88 -5.74 -9.41 -16.94
C ARG A 88 -4.23 -9.73 -16.90
N MET A 89 -3.55 -9.69 -18.05
CA MET A 89 -2.12 -10.01 -18.12
C MET A 89 -1.24 -8.96 -17.43
N PRO A 90 -1.34 -7.65 -17.74
CA PRO A 90 -0.69 -6.59 -16.97
C PRO A 90 -0.89 -6.69 -15.45
N LEU A 91 -2.11 -7.00 -14.99
CA LEU A 91 -2.41 -7.13 -13.56
C LEU A 91 -1.57 -8.23 -12.89
N LEU A 92 -1.42 -9.40 -13.53
CA LEU A 92 -0.60 -10.50 -13.00
C LEU A 92 0.88 -10.10 -12.87
N TRP A 93 1.41 -9.32 -13.81
CA TRP A 93 2.80 -8.85 -13.75
C TRP A 93 3.04 -7.89 -12.58
N ILE A 94 2.11 -6.98 -12.30
CA ILE A 94 2.21 -6.06 -11.16
C ILE A 94 2.17 -6.85 -9.84
N PHE A 95 1.32 -7.87 -9.77
CA PHE A 95 1.22 -8.73 -8.59
C PHE A 95 2.51 -9.50 -8.29
N ILE A 96 3.23 -9.95 -9.32
CA ILE A 96 4.55 -10.60 -9.19
C ILE A 96 5.66 -9.57 -8.93
N ALA A 97 5.51 -8.33 -9.41
CA ALA A 97 6.51 -7.28 -9.20
C ALA A 97 6.68 -6.91 -7.71
N ILE A 98 5.60 -6.89 -6.92
CA ILE A 98 5.64 -6.57 -5.48
C ILE A 98 6.59 -7.52 -4.71
N PRO A 99 6.40 -8.85 -4.69
CA PRO A 99 7.27 -9.75 -3.93
C PRO A 99 8.72 -9.71 -4.43
N ILE A 100 8.95 -9.58 -5.74
CA ILE A 100 10.30 -9.41 -6.28
C ILE A 100 10.94 -8.12 -5.75
N ASN A 101 10.18 -7.04 -5.69
CA ASN A 101 10.68 -5.77 -5.17
C ASN A 101 11.07 -5.86 -3.69
N TYR A 102 10.23 -6.49 -2.86
CA TYR A 102 10.56 -6.73 -1.45
C TYR A 102 11.71 -7.73 -1.25
N TRP A 103 11.90 -8.68 -2.17
CA TRP A 103 13.07 -9.56 -2.18
C TRP A 103 14.37 -8.79 -2.45
N LEU A 104 14.35 -7.85 -3.40
CA LEU A 104 15.52 -7.03 -3.77
C LEU A 104 16.03 -6.17 -2.60
N ILE A 105 15.13 -5.60 -1.80
CA ILE A 105 15.52 -4.87 -0.59
C ILE A 105 15.98 -5.83 0.53
N GLY A 106 15.42 -7.03 0.61
CA GLY A 106 15.84 -8.06 1.57
C GLY A 106 17.28 -8.53 1.38
N ILE A 107 17.78 -8.58 0.14
CA ILE A 107 19.18 -8.88 -0.19
C ILE A 107 20.09 -7.63 -0.12
N GLY A 108 19.58 -6.48 0.32
CA GLY A 108 20.33 -5.23 0.46
C GLY A 108 20.63 -4.50 -0.85
N TRP A 109 19.97 -4.86 -1.96
CA TRP A 109 20.25 -4.28 -3.28
C TRP A 109 19.38 -3.05 -3.55
N TYR A 110 19.61 -2.00 -2.75
CA TYR A 110 18.80 -0.78 -2.73
C TYR A 110 18.67 -0.10 -4.10
N GLY A 111 19.76 -0.04 -4.89
CA GLY A 111 19.74 0.56 -6.22
C GLY A 111 18.76 -0.16 -7.17
N MET A 112 18.77 -1.49 -7.16
CA MET A 112 17.82 -2.28 -7.96
C MET A 112 16.39 -2.12 -7.44
N PHE A 113 16.18 -2.13 -6.13
CA PHE A 113 14.86 -1.93 -5.52
C PHE A 113 14.19 -0.62 -5.98
N VAL A 114 14.92 0.51 -5.93
CA VAL A 114 14.38 1.83 -6.29
C VAL A 114 14.08 1.93 -7.79
N VAL A 115 14.93 1.35 -8.65
CA VAL A 115 14.80 1.46 -10.11
C VAL A 115 13.83 0.41 -10.69
N PHE A 116 13.60 -0.71 -10.01
CA PHE A 116 12.80 -1.85 -10.48
C PHE A 116 11.39 -1.46 -10.94
N ILE A 117 10.63 -0.79 -10.09
CA ILE A 117 9.25 -0.38 -10.42
C ILE A 117 9.26 0.70 -11.52
N PRO A 118 9.85 1.90 -11.33
CA PRO A 118 9.71 3.03 -12.25
C PRO A 118 10.34 2.79 -13.63
N VAL A 119 11.39 1.97 -13.73
CA VAL A 119 12.06 1.72 -15.01
C VAL A 119 11.65 0.38 -15.59
N TYR A 120 11.85 -0.73 -14.87
CA TYR A 120 11.68 -2.05 -15.47
C TYR A 120 10.21 -2.43 -15.62
N VAL A 121 9.40 -2.30 -14.57
CA VAL A 121 7.97 -2.67 -14.63
C VAL A 121 7.21 -1.73 -15.57
N PHE A 122 7.42 -0.43 -15.44
CA PHE A 122 6.77 0.58 -16.30
C PHE A 122 7.18 0.50 -17.76
N LEU A 123 8.40 0.07 -18.09
CA LEU A 123 8.80 -0.17 -19.49
C LEU A 123 8.22 -1.49 -20.03
N PHE A 124 8.18 -2.52 -19.19
CA PHE A 124 7.75 -3.86 -19.59
C PHE A 124 6.25 -3.95 -19.89
N LEU A 125 5.41 -3.30 -19.09
CA LEU A 125 3.95 -3.29 -19.26
C LEU A 125 3.49 -2.78 -20.66
N PRO A 126 3.85 -1.56 -21.11
CA PRO A 126 3.45 -1.06 -22.42
C PRO A 126 4.06 -1.88 -23.57
N ALA A 127 5.32 -2.33 -23.43
CA ALA A 127 5.95 -3.20 -24.43
C ALA A 127 5.15 -4.50 -24.67
N ARG A 128 4.57 -5.09 -23.61
CA ARG A 128 3.69 -6.26 -23.73
C ARG A 128 2.34 -5.92 -24.34
N MET A 129 1.73 -4.79 -23.97
CA MET A 129 0.45 -4.35 -24.52
C MET A 129 0.54 -4.11 -26.04
N VAL A 130 1.62 -3.47 -26.51
CA VAL A 130 1.87 -3.25 -27.94
C VAL A 130 2.00 -4.57 -28.69
N LYS A 131 2.78 -5.54 -28.17
CA LYS A 131 2.91 -6.87 -28.78
C LYS A 131 1.56 -7.57 -28.93
N LYS A 132 0.70 -7.52 -27.91
CA LYS A 132 -0.65 -8.10 -27.96
C LYS A 132 -1.53 -7.39 -28.99
N ALA A 133 -1.45 -6.07 -29.09
CA ALA A 133 -2.20 -5.28 -30.07
C ALA A 133 -1.81 -5.58 -31.53
N ILE A 134 -0.50 -5.76 -31.80
CA ILE A 134 -0.01 -6.11 -33.14
C ILE A 134 -0.49 -7.50 -33.54
N TYR A 135 -0.37 -8.49 -32.65
CA TYR A 135 -0.80 -9.86 -32.93
C TYR A 135 -2.32 -9.97 -33.14
N GLY A 136 -3.11 -9.23 -32.34
CA GLY A 136 -4.57 -9.18 -32.49
C GLY A 136 -5.03 -8.58 -33.83
N ARG A 137 -4.32 -7.58 -34.37
CA ARG A 137 -4.61 -7.03 -35.71
C ARG A 137 -4.21 -7.98 -36.84
N SER A 138 -3.16 -8.76 -36.68
CA SER A 138 -2.69 -9.70 -37.70
C SER A 138 -3.64 -10.87 -37.96
N GLN A 139 -4.52 -11.22 -37.01
CA GLN A 139 -5.49 -12.31 -37.17
C GLN A 139 -6.86 -11.84 -37.71
N ALA A 140 -7.14 -10.53 -37.70
CA ALA A 140 -8.44 -9.98 -38.12
C ALA A 140 -8.54 -9.68 -39.62
N GLN A 141 -7.46 -9.90 -40.38
CA GLN A 141 -7.44 -9.73 -41.84
C GLN A 141 -7.29 -11.12 -42.50
N PRO A 142 -8.39 -11.87 -42.75
CA PRO A 142 -8.34 -12.95 -43.71
C PRO A 142 -8.24 -12.34 -45.12
N ALA A 143 -7.30 -12.86 -45.90
CA ALA A 143 -7.14 -12.55 -47.32
C ALA A 143 -8.35 -13.03 -48.14
#